data_AF-A0A2V6KL26-F1
#
_entry.id   AF-A0A2V6KL26-F1
#
_cell.length_a   1.000
_cell.length_b   1.000
_cell.length_c   1.000
_cell.angle_alpha   90.00
_cell.angle_beta   90.00
_cell.angle_gamma   90.00
#
_symmetry.space_group_name_H-M   'P 1'
#
loop_
_entity.id
_entity.type
_entity.pdbx_description
1 polymer ?
#
loop_
_entity_poly.entity_id
_entity_poly.type
_entity_poly.pdbx_seq_one_letter_code
_entity_poly.pdbx_strand_id
1 'polypeptide(L)'
;MKIGRTPRSRLQQIAIWLDRLSLSLPIPWKVLPLDPSAPAPVVIGATGGSGTRVMAEVLRKAGWFLGNRVHPDNEDSVPIGWFLTKWLKRLKDFPNVDSHTVAGANRDFERMLYLHRRGISSPVARWGWKNPRSLWLIPFLVHRFPELKFIHMIRDARDMMLSENIYFLRQNGHWLLGPDWWRNPEAAQLELWRISNKRAVEFAQQYLKGRYHMVRYEDLCRKPAETVSAVMTFLGSPNTDIGLVIEGICDRGNIGRWRLDKTGKVVDLTLGARADLQRFGYET
;
A
#
# COMPACT_ATOMS: atom_id res chain seq x y z
N MET A 1 21.62 16.52 -12.09
CA MET A 1 20.47 16.68 -13.02
C MET A 1 19.19 16.31 -12.28
N LYS A 2 18.46 17.30 -11.74
CA LYS A 2 17.18 17.07 -11.05
C LYS A 2 16.12 16.83 -12.13
N ILE A 3 15.65 15.59 -12.28
CA ILE A 3 14.49 15.32 -13.13
C ILE A 3 13.26 15.76 -12.33
N GLY A 4 12.88 17.02 -12.52
CA GLY A 4 11.56 17.50 -12.14
C GLY A 4 10.53 16.64 -12.87
N ARG A 5 9.57 16.10 -12.11
CA ARG A 5 8.36 15.48 -12.67
C ARG A 5 7.80 16.42 -13.72
N THR A 6 7.52 15.92 -14.92
CA THR A 6 6.74 16.67 -15.91
C THR A 6 5.42 17.06 -15.24
N PRO A 7 5.10 18.35 -15.07
CA PRO A 7 3.85 18.76 -14.46
C PRO A 7 2.70 18.21 -15.30
N ARG A 8 1.74 17.53 -14.67
CA ARG A 8 0.58 16.99 -15.38
C ARG A 8 -0.18 18.09 -16.11
N SER A 9 -0.67 17.77 -17.30
CA SER A 9 -1.59 18.67 -18.00
C SER A 9 -2.82 18.93 -17.13
N ARG A 10 -3.39 20.14 -17.23
CA ARG A 10 -4.63 20.49 -16.51
C ARG A 10 -5.75 19.49 -16.78
N LEU A 11 -5.82 18.94 -18.00
CA LEU A 11 -6.81 17.93 -18.41
C LEU A 11 -6.71 16.65 -17.59
N GLN A 12 -5.49 16.13 -17.36
CA GLN A 12 -5.31 14.93 -16.53
C GLN A 12 -5.71 15.16 -15.08
N GLN A 13 -5.44 16.36 -14.54
CA GLN A 13 -5.83 16.73 -13.19
C GLN A 13 -7.36 16.83 -13.05
N ILE A 14 -8.01 17.47 -14.03
CA ILE A 14 -9.48 17.58 -14.10
C ILE A 14 -10.12 16.20 -14.22
N ALA A 15 -9.60 15.31 -15.08
CA ALA A 15 -10.13 13.97 -15.24
C ALA A 15 -10.10 13.16 -13.93
N ILE A 16 -9.00 13.21 -13.18
CA ILE A 16 -8.88 12.54 -11.87
C ILE A 16 -9.84 13.16 -10.85
N TRP A 17 -9.98 14.48 -10.86
CA TRP A 17 -10.90 15.17 -9.97
C TRP A 17 -12.36 14.79 -10.25
N LEU A 18 -12.77 14.80 -11.52
CA LEU A 18 -14.09 14.33 -11.97
C LEU A 18 -14.32 12.86 -11.61
N ASP A 19 -13.31 12.00 -11.81
CA ASP A 19 -13.39 10.58 -11.46
C ASP A 19 -13.63 10.40 -9.96
N ARG A 20 -12.90 11.13 -9.10
CA ARG A 20 -13.12 11.13 -7.65
C ARG A 20 -14.48 11.67 -7.25
N LEU A 21 -14.94 12.75 -7.88
CA LEU A 21 -16.29 13.29 -7.64
C LEU A 21 -17.38 12.29 -8.01
N SER A 22 -17.21 11.55 -9.11
CA SER A 22 -18.17 10.54 -9.55
C SER A 22 -18.37 9.43 -8.51
N LEU A 23 -17.36 9.14 -7.67
CA LEU A 23 -17.47 8.17 -6.58
C LEU A 23 -18.40 8.62 -5.46
N SER A 24 -18.68 9.93 -5.36
CA SER A 24 -19.60 10.50 -4.38
C SER A 24 -21.06 10.51 -4.88
N LEU A 25 -21.29 10.36 -6.20
CA LEU A 25 -22.65 10.31 -6.78
C LEU A 25 -23.40 9.05 -6.31
N PRO A 26 -24.73 9.02 -6.24
CA PRO A 26 -25.46 7.80 -5.90
C PRO A 26 -25.32 6.75 -7.02
N ILE A 27 -24.53 5.70 -6.78
CA ILE A 27 -24.59 4.44 -7.56
C ILE A 27 -25.84 3.68 -7.07
N PRO A 28 -26.50 2.86 -7.90
CA PRO A 28 -27.63 2.04 -7.44
C PRO A 28 -27.33 1.43 -6.08
N TRP A 29 -28.15 1.80 -5.09
CA TRP A 29 -27.99 1.47 -3.67
C TRP A 29 -27.95 -0.04 -3.38
N LYS A 30 -28.34 -0.85 -4.36
CA LYS A 30 -28.24 -2.31 -4.37
C LYS A 30 -26.99 -2.75 -5.13
N VAL A 31 -25.81 -2.51 -4.58
CA VAL A 31 -24.62 -3.27 -4.95
C VAL A 31 -24.72 -4.60 -4.21
N LEU A 32 -24.89 -5.70 -4.96
CA LEU A 32 -24.87 -7.03 -4.35
C LEU A 32 -23.50 -7.28 -3.72
N PRO A 33 -23.43 -7.93 -2.55
CA PRO A 33 -22.17 -8.38 -1.98
C PRO A 33 -21.40 -9.19 -3.00
N LEU A 34 -20.06 -9.13 -2.89
CA LEU A 34 -19.24 -9.98 -3.73
C LEU A 34 -19.64 -11.46 -3.60
N ASP A 35 -19.79 -12.13 -4.74
CA ASP A 35 -20.02 -13.57 -4.83
C ASP A 35 -19.00 -14.33 -3.96
N PRO A 36 -19.46 -15.19 -3.02
CA PRO A 36 -18.56 -16.00 -2.18
C PRO A 36 -17.59 -16.88 -2.97
N SER A 37 -17.93 -17.26 -4.21
CA SER A 37 -17.07 -18.05 -5.10
C SER A 37 -15.97 -17.22 -5.78
N ALA A 38 -16.05 -15.90 -5.73
CA ALA A 38 -15.03 -15.04 -6.30
C ALA A 38 -13.69 -15.26 -5.57
N PRO A 39 -12.56 -15.34 -6.29
CA PRO A 39 -11.25 -15.48 -5.67
C PRO A 39 -10.99 -14.40 -4.63
N ALA A 40 -10.28 -14.74 -3.55
CA ALA A 40 -9.86 -13.75 -2.57
C ALA A 40 -8.86 -12.75 -3.19
N PRO A 41 -8.88 -11.46 -2.79
CA PRO A 41 -7.99 -10.47 -3.36
C PRO A 41 -6.54 -10.64 -2.89
N VAL A 42 -5.60 -10.17 -3.71
CA VAL A 42 -4.28 -9.74 -3.23
C VAL A 42 -4.28 -8.24 -2.92
N VAL A 43 -3.72 -7.87 -1.77
CA VAL A 43 -3.61 -6.47 -1.35
C VAL A 43 -2.16 -6.07 -1.24
N ILE A 44 -1.76 -5.00 -1.93
CA ILE A 44 -0.43 -4.40 -1.81
C ILE A 44 -0.52 -3.15 -0.93
N GLY A 45 0.11 -3.20 0.24
CA GLY A 45 0.16 -2.09 1.22
C GLY A 45 1.57 -1.80 1.72
N ALA A 46 1.77 -0.61 2.29
CA ALA A 46 3.07 -0.14 2.79
C ALA A 46 2.96 1.20 3.53
N THR A 47 4.02 1.60 4.23
CA THR A 47 4.31 3.03 4.40
C THR A 47 4.58 3.63 3.01
N GLY A 48 3.92 4.75 2.66
CA GLY A 48 4.02 5.36 1.34
C GLY A 48 5.46 5.71 0.98
N GLY A 49 5.92 5.38 -0.23
CA GLY A 49 7.33 5.55 -0.66
C GLY A 49 8.15 4.26 -0.71
N SER A 50 7.60 3.14 -0.22
CA SER A 50 8.29 1.83 -0.15
C SER A 50 8.19 0.96 -1.41
N GLY A 51 8.02 1.54 -2.60
CA GLY A 51 8.06 0.77 -3.86
C GLY A 51 6.78 0.01 -4.26
N THR A 52 5.63 0.29 -3.65
CA THR A 52 4.35 -0.39 -3.99
C THR A 52 3.92 -0.29 -5.46
N ARG A 53 4.32 0.76 -6.19
CA ARG A 53 4.03 0.87 -7.63
C ARG A 53 4.74 -0.22 -8.43
N VAL A 54 6.02 -0.47 -8.14
CA VAL A 54 6.80 -1.51 -8.84
C VAL A 54 6.16 -2.88 -8.64
N MET A 55 5.68 -3.17 -7.42
CA MET A 55 4.96 -4.42 -7.16
C MET A 55 3.60 -4.50 -7.88
N ALA A 56 2.89 -3.39 -8.05
CA ALA A 56 1.67 -3.36 -8.86
C ALA A 56 1.97 -3.69 -10.33
N GLU A 57 3.04 -3.12 -10.89
CA GLU A 57 3.51 -3.41 -12.26
C GLU A 57 3.87 -4.90 -12.42
N VAL A 58 4.59 -5.48 -11.44
CA VAL A 58 4.90 -6.92 -11.38
C VAL A 58 3.63 -7.76 -11.46
N LEU A 59 2.64 -7.50 -10.60
CA LEU A 59 1.40 -8.30 -10.60
C LEU A 59 0.59 -8.12 -11.89
N ARG A 60 0.54 -6.91 -12.47
CA ARG A 60 -0.12 -6.68 -13.76
C ARG A 60 0.53 -7.49 -14.87
N LYS A 61 1.86 -7.47 -14.97
CA LYS A 61 2.62 -8.28 -15.94
C LYS A 61 2.40 -9.78 -15.72
N ALA A 62 2.20 -10.21 -14.47
CA ALA A 62 1.82 -11.58 -14.12
C ALA A 62 0.32 -11.90 -14.32
N GLY A 63 -0.45 -11.01 -14.96
CA GLY A 63 -1.86 -11.24 -15.32
C GLY A 63 -2.88 -10.97 -14.22
N TRP A 64 -2.50 -10.30 -13.12
CA TRP A 64 -3.45 -9.90 -12.08
C TRP A 64 -4.22 -8.65 -12.46
N PHE A 65 -5.53 -8.68 -12.23
CA PHE A 65 -6.38 -7.50 -12.38
C PHE A 65 -6.27 -6.59 -11.14
N LEU A 66 -5.63 -5.43 -11.29
CA LEU A 66 -5.48 -4.43 -10.22
C LEU A 66 -6.41 -3.21 -10.36
N GLY A 67 -7.50 -3.34 -11.12
CA GLY A 67 -8.46 -2.27 -11.39
C GLY A 67 -8.11 -1.45 -12.63
N ASN A 68 -9.17 -0.93 -13.29
CA ASN A 68 -9.04 -0.02 -14.43
C ASN A 68 -9.01 1.46 -14.02
N ARG A 69 -9.58 1.78 -12.84
CA ARG A 69 -9.60 3.13 -12.26
C ARG A 69 -8.47 3.28 -11.23
N VAL A 70 -7.25 3.40 -11.74
CA VAL A 70 -6.05 3.63 -10.91
C VAL A 70 -5.47 5.01 -11.18
N HIS A 71 -4.82 5.58 -10.18
CA HIS A 71 -4.17 6.87 -10.33
C HIS A 71 -2.88 6.71 -11.17
N PRO A 72 -2.67 7.50 -12.25
CA PRO A 72 -1.68 7.15 -13.26
C PRO A 72 -0.22 7.23 -12.79
N ASP A 73 0.10 8.07 -11.79
CA ASP A 73 1.50 8.22 -11.35
C ASP A 73 1.92 7.16 -10.34
N ASN A 74 0.96 6.63 -9.59
CA ASN A 74 1.26 5.78 -8.44
C ASN A 74 0.56 4.44 -8.49
N GLU A 75 -0.41 4.22 -9.38
CA GLU A 75 -1.25 3.02 -9.49
C GLU A 75 -2.10 2.71 -8.26
N ASP A 76 -2.35 3.70 -7.41
CA ASP A 76 -3.31 3.53 -6.33
C ASP A 76 -4.71 3.36 -6.92
N SER A 77 -5.44 2.33 -6.49
CA SER A 77 -6.87 2.20 -6.81
C SER A 77 -7.62 3.44 -6.34
N VAL A 78 -8.33 4.11 -7.26
CA VAL A 78 -9.10 5.31 -6.97
C VAL A 78 -10.33 5.00 -6.11
N PRO A 79 -11.14 3.95 -6.40
CA PRO A 79 -12.24 3.56 -5.52
C PRO A 79 -11.79 3.18 -4.11
N ILE A 80 -10.77 2.33 -3.98
CA ILE A 80 -10.25 1.95 -2.67
C ILE A 80 -9.61 3.15 -1.97
N GLY A 81 -8.97 4.04 -2.74
CA GLY A 81 -8.43 5.30 -2.24
C GLY A 81 -9.50 6.20 -1.63
N TRP A 82 -10.68 6.28 -2.24
CA TRP A 82 -11.83 7.01 -1.69
C TRP A 82 -12.28 6.40 -0.36
N PHE A 83 -12.45 5.08 -0.30
CA PHE A 83 -12.83 4.38 0.93
C PHE A 83 -11.85 4.67 2.08
N LEU A 84 -10.55 4.53 1.80
CA LEU A 84 -9.49 4.77 2.78
C LEU A 84 -9.47 6.23 3.25
N THR A 85 -9.71 7.20 2.37
CA THR A 85 -9.80 8.61 2.77
C THR A 85 -10.95 8.86 3.74
N LYS A 86 -12.11 8.24 3.51
CA LYS A 86 -13.30 8.43 4.35
C LYS A 86 -13.22 7.69 5.69
N TRP A 87 -12.73 6.45 5.69
CA TRP A 87 -12.93 5.54 6.81
C TRP A 87 -11.68 5.23 7.64
N LEU A 88 -10.47 5.45 7.12
CA LEU A 88 -9.24 5.01 7.78
C LEU A 88 -9.13 5.51 9.22
N LYS A 89 -9.35 6.81 9.49
CA LYS A 89 -9.27 7.37 10.85
C LYS A 89 -10.23 6.69 11.84
N ARG A 90 -11.42 6.27 11.37
CA ARG A 90 -12.48 5.65 12.20
C ARG A 90 -12.29 4.15 12.36
N LEU A 91 -11.72 3.48 11.35
CA LEU A 91 -11.53 2.03 11.33
C LEU A 91 -10.15 1.59 11.81
N LYS A 92 -9.23 2.52 12.05
CA LYS A 92 -7.86 2.18 12.45
C LYS A 92 -7.81 1.32 13.70
N ASP A 93 -8.80 1.33 14.59
CA ASP A 93 -8.77 0.54 15.84
C ASP A 93 -9.67 -0.71 15.77
N PHE A 94 -10.12 -1.08 14.56
CA PHE A 94 -10.90 -2.30 14.35
C PHE A 94 -10.22 -3.54 14.98
N PRO A 95 -10.95 -4.41 15.71
CA PRO A 95 -12.42 -4.48 15.82
C PRO A 95 -13.05 -3.59 16.89
N ASN A 96 -12.29 -2.78 17.62
CA ASN A 96 -12.79 -1.90 18.68
C ASN A 96 -13.43 -0.62 18.11
N VAL A 97 -14.47 -0.79 17.29
CA VAL A 97 -15.20 0.26 16.58
C VAL A 97 -16.69 -0.03 16.68
N ASP A 98 -17.53 1.01 16.84
CA ASP A 98 -18.97 0.84 16.98
C ASP A 98 -19.64 0.21 15.74
N SER A 99 -20.71 -0.54 15.98
CA SER A 99 -21.41 -1.31 14.93
C SER A 99 -21.99 -0.43 13.83
N HIS A 100 -22.40 0.80 14.14
CA HIS A 100 -22.93 1.73 13.15
C HIS A 100 -21.84 2.23 12.18
N THR A 101 -20.65 2.57 12.70
CA THR A 101 -19.47 2.90 11.90
C THR A 101 -19.05 1.71 11.03
N VAL A 102 -19.01 0.50 11.59
CA VAL A 102 -18.68 -0.71 10.82
C VAL A 102 -19.70 -0.98 9.71
N ALA A 103 -21.00 -0.87 9.99
CA ALA A 103 -22.06 -1.04 8.99
C ALA A 103 -21.96 0.00 7.87
N GLY A 104 -21.70 1.27 8.21
CA GLY A 104 -21.47 2.34 7.24
C GLY A 104 -20.24 2.07 6.36
N ALA A 105 -19.13 1.67 6.97
CA ALA A 105 -17.91 1.29 6.26
C ALA A 105 -18.14 0.13 5.30
N ASN A 106 -18.81 -0.94 5.75
CA ASN A 106 -19.09 -2.11 4.91
C ASN A 106 -19.91 -1.72 3.67
N ARG A 107 -20.98 -0.92 3.81
CA ARG A 107 -21.78 -0.46 2.66
C ARG A 107 -20.93 0.30 1.64
N ASP A 108 -20.10 1.22 2.09
CA ASP A 108 -19.22 1.99 1.21
C ASP A 108 -18.12 1.11 0.60
N PHE A 109 -17.61 0.13 1.34
CA PHE A 109 -16.58 -0.78 0.87
C PHE A 109 -17.11 -1.69 -0.23
N GLU A 110 -18.29 -2.31 -0.08
CA GLU A 110 -18.95 -3.10 -1.14
C GLU A 110 -19.08 -2.29 -2.43
N ARG A 111 -19.52 -1.04 -2.28
CA ARG A 111 -19.69 -0.13 -3.40
C ARG A 111 -18.37 0.16 -4.12
N MET A 112 -17.29 0.42 -3.37
CA MET A 112 -15.97 0.68 -3.94
C MET A 112 -15.35 -0.57 -4.54
N LEU A 113 -15.57 -1.75 -3.96
CA LEU A 113 -15.13 -3.03 -4.50
C LEU A 113 -15.81 -3.31 -5.84
N TYR A 114 -17.12 -3.14 -5.92
CA TYR A 114 -17.88 -3.31 -7.16
C TYR A 114 -17.32 -2.42 -8.28
N LEU A 115 -17.09 -1.13 -7.98
CA LEU A 115 -16.49 -0.21 -8.94
C LEU A 115 -15.05 -0.58 -9.34
N HIS A 116 -14.23 -0.94 -8.37
CA HIS A 116 -12.83 -1.34 -8.60
C HIS A 116 -12.74 -2.54 -9.53
N ARG A 117 -13.67 -3.48 -9.37
CA ARG A 117 -13.75 -4.73 -10.12
C ARG A 117 -14.46 -4.61 -11.47
N ARG A 118 -14.97 -3.42 -11.84
CA ARG A 118 -15.52 -3.20 -13.19
C ARG A 118 -14.43 -3.41 -14.24
N GLY A 119 -14.64 -4.38 -15.12
CA GLY A 119 -13.68 -4.77 -16.15
C GLY A 119 -13.00 -6.12 -15.90
N ILE A 120 -13.31 -6.80 -14.79
CA ILE A 120 -13.02 -8.23 -14.67
C ILE A 120 -13.88 -8.97 -15.69
N SER A 121 -13.23 -9.63 -16.65
CA SER A 121 -13.88 -10.37 -17.74
C SER A 121 -14.24 -11.82 -17.38
N SER A 122 -13.70 -12.35 -16.28
CA SER A 122 -13.91 -13.74 -15.84
C SER A 122 -14.19 -13.81 -14.34
N PRO A 123 -15.22 -14.56 -13.88
CA PRO A 123 -15.50 -14.74 -12.45
C PRO A 123 -14.32 -15.29 -11.64
N VAL A 124 -13.45 -16.08 -12.28
CA VAL A 124 -12.26 -16.70 -11.66
C VAL A 124 -10.98 -15.87 -11.86
N ALA A 125 -11.09 -14.65 -12.39
CA ALA A 125 -9.92 -13.80 -12.59
C ALA A 125 -9.22 -13.50 -11.27
N ARG A 126 -7.90 -13.67 -11.26
CA ARG A 126 -7.04 -13.23 -10.17
C ARG A 126 -7.07 -11.70 -10.10
N TRP A 127 -7.42 -11.16 -8.94
CA TRP A 127 -7.59 -9.72 -8.76
C TRP A 127 -7.04 -9.24 -7.43
N GLY A 128 -6.90 -7.93 -7.33
CA GLY A 128 -6.41 -7.28 -6.14
C GLY A 128 -6.46 -5.77 -6.27
N TRP A 129 -5.81 -5.09 -5.35
CA TRP A 129 -5.55 -3.67 -5.50
C TRP A 129 -4.25 -3.27 -4.83
N LYS A 130 -3.74 -2.12 -5.27
CA LYS A 130 -2.66 -1.43 -4.61
C LYS A 130 -3.19 -0.16 -3.98
N ASN A 131 -2.91 0.04 -2.70
CA ASN A 131 -2.93 1.34 -2.06
C ASN A 131 -2.08 1.24 -0.79
N PRO A 132 -0.99 2.03 -0.62
CA PRO A 132 -0.12 1.91 0.55
C PRO A 132 -0.89 1.94 1.88
N ARG A 133 -1.92 2.80 1.95
CA ARG A 133 -2.73 3.01 3.16
C ARG A 133 -3.53 1.78 3.60
N SER A 134 -3.70 0.77 2.75
CA SER A 134 -4.33 -0.50 3.14
C SER A 134 -3.59 -1.21 4.28
N LEU A 135 -2.30 -0.90 4.51
CA LEU A 135 -1.52 -1.39 5.65
C LEU A 135 -2.20 -1.12 7.00
N TRP A 136 -2.88 0.02 7.13
CA TRP A 136 -3.54 0.43 8.38
C TRP A 136 -4.83 -0.33 8.69
N LEU A 137 -5.43 -0.95 7.67
CA LEU A 137 -6.73 -1.61 7.78
C LEU A 137 -6.64 -3.12 7.56
N ILE A 138 -5.46 -3.73 7.72
CA ILE A 138 -5.30 -5.19 7.63
C ILE A 138 -6.36 -5.93 8.48
N PRO A 139 -6.65 -5.54 9.75
CA PRO A 139 -7.66 -6.23 10.55
C PRO A 139 -9.07 -6.21 9.94
N PHE A 140 -9.51 -5.03 9.47
CA PHE A 140 -10.79 -4.87 8.79
C PHE A 140 -10.84 -5.68 7.47
N LEU A 141 -9.75 -5.64 6.70
CA LEU A 141 -9.66 -6.36 5.43
C LEU A 141 -9.71 -7.88 5.63
N VAL A 142 -8.99 -8.43 6.62
CA VAL A 142 -9.01 -9.87 6.93
C VAL A 142 -10.39 -10.30 7.43
N HIS A 143 -11.07 -9.48 8.23
CA HIS A 143 -12.44 -9.76 8.62
C HIS A 143 -13.37 -9.86 7.41
N ARG A 144 -13.18 -8.97 6.42
CA ARG A 144 -14.00 -8.97 5.19
C ARG A 144 -13.62 -10.07 4.19
N PHE A 145 -12.35 -10.42 4.12
CA PHE A 145 -11.78 -11.42 3.22
C PHE A 145 -10.83 -12.34 4.00
N PRO A 146 -11.36 -13.40 4.65
CA PRO A 146 -10.55 -14.31 5.46
C PRO A 146 -9.38 -14.93 4.70
N GLU A 147 -9.57 -15.20 3.41
CA GLU A 147 -8.56 -15.81 2.54
C GLU A 147 -7.70 -14.80 1.76
N LEU A 148 -7.78 -13.49 2.05
CA LEU A 148 -6.95 -12.51 1.35
C LEU A 148 -5.47 -12.82 1.52
N LYS A 149 -4.68 -12.52 0.48
CA LYS A 149 -3.22 -12.48 0.55
C LYS A 149 -2.76 -11.03 0.63
N PHE A 150 -1.82 -10.74 1.53
CA PHE A 150 -1.30 -9.40 1.73
C PHE A 150 0.20 -9.34 1.40
N ILE A 151 0.56 -8.49 0.44
CA ILE A 151 1.94 -8.15 0.12
C ILE A 151 2.28 -6.85 0.84
N HIS A 152 3.15 -6.94 1.83
CA HIS A 152 3.66 -5.78 2.56
C HIS A 152 4.98 -5.33 1.94
N MET A 153 4.96 -4.18 1.25
CA MET A 153 6.20 -3.56 0.79
C MET A 153 6.82 -2.74 1.92
N ILE A 154 8.10 -2.96 2.19
CA ILE A 154 8.87 -2.19 3.17
C ILE A 154 10.16 -1.67 2.54
N ARG A 155 10.70 -0.61 3.11
CA ARG A 155 11.93 0.05 2.68
C ARG A 155 12.69 0.57 3.89
N ASP A 156 14.00 0.70 3.80
CA ASP A 156 14.84 1.23 4.87
C ASP A 156 14.30 2.56 5.43
N ALA A 157 14.06 2.61 6.74
CA ALA A 157 13.50 3.78 7.42
C ALA A 157 14.36 5.03 7.18
N ARG A 158 15.69 4.87 7.08
CA ARG A 158 16.63 5.97 6.91
C ARG A 158 16.48 6.63 5.53
N ASP A 159 16.25 5.85 4.48
CA ASP A 159 15.90 6.40 3.16
C ASP A 159 14.49 7.01 3.14
N MET A 160 13.58 6.46 3.94
CA MET A 160 12.21 6.96 4.09
C MET A 160 12.17 8.32 4.79
N MET A 161 13.04 8.58 5.77
CA MET A 161 13.19 9.90 6.40
C MET A 161 13.60 10.99 5.40
N LEU A 162 14.36 10.62 4.37
CA LEU A 162 14.79 11.54 3.30
C LEU A 162 13.78 11.63 2.15
N SER A 163 12.64 10.96 2.24
CA SER A 163 11.61 10.99 1.22
C SER A 163 10.91 12.35 1.18
N GLU A 164 10.79 12.93 -0.01
CA GLU A 164 9.93 14.10 -0.23
C GLU A 164 8.44 13.74 -0.26
N ASN A 165 8.11 12.45 -0.39
CA ASN A 165 6.74 11.96 -0.45
C ASN A 165 6.13 11.84 0.95
N ILE A 166 5.85 12.99 1.57
CA ILE A 166 5.25 13.08 2.91
C ILE A 166 3.74 13.29 2.87
N TYR A 167 3.07 13.01 1.75
CA TYR A 167 1.63 13.28 1.59
C TYR A 167 0.79 12.58 2.67
N PHE A 168 1.04 11.30 2.94
CA PHE A 168 0.30 10.57 3.96
C PHE A 168 0.51 11.19 5.36
N LEU A 169 1.75 11.52 5.69
CA LEU A 169 2.11 12.17 6.95
C LEU A 169 1.42 13.53 7.08
N ARG A 170 1.40 14.36 6.03
CA ARG A 170 0.71 15.65 6.03
C ARG A 170 -0.80 15.53 6.27
N GLN A 171 -1.43 14.51 5.69
CA GLN A 171 -2.87 14.31 5.81
C GLN A 171 -3.30 13.69 7.15
N ASN A 172 -2.42 12.92 7.80
CA ASN A 172 -2.80 12.07 8.93
C ASN A 172 -1.94 12.24 10.18
N GLY A 173 -0.81 12.95 10.09
CA GLY A 173 0.17 13.11 11.16
C GLY A 173 -0.42 13.68 12.43
N HIS A 174 -1.34 14.66 12.32
CA HIS A 174 -1.97 15.28 13.48
C HIS A 174 -2.67 14.27 14.40
N TRP A 175 -3.44 13.34 13.83
CA TRP A 175 -4.17 12.37 14.64
C TRP A 175 -3.39 11.06 14.87
N LEU A 176 -2.35 10.77 14.06
CA LEU A 176 -1.49 9.59 14.23
C LEU A 176 -0.36 9.80 15.23
N LEU A 177 0.29 10.96 15.18
CA LEU A 177 1.52 11.28 15.89
C LEU A 177 1.37 12.49 16.83
N GLY A 178 0.19 13.11 16.86
CA GLY A 178 -0.11 14.29 17.67
C GLY A 178 0.04 15.62 16.92
N PRO A 179 -0.43 16.73 17.52
CA PRO A 179 -0.52 18.03 16.86
C PRO A 179 0.83 18.63 16.46
N ASP A 180 1.92 18.21 17.12
CA ASP A 180 3.26 18.76 16.94
C ASP A 180 4.14 17.96 15.96
N TRP A 181 3.58 16.98 15.24
CA TRP A 181 4.33 16.14 14.28
C TRP A 181 5.15 16.96 13.27
N TRP A 182 4.69 18.16 12.91
CA TRP A 182 5.30 19.02 11.91
C TRP A 182 6.57 19.73 12.40
N ARG A 183 6.83 19.76 13.71
CA ARG A 183 8.03 20.38 14.29
C ARG A 183 9.32 19.65 13.88
N ASN A 184 9.24 18.34 13.65
CA ASN A 184 10.34 17.53 13.14
C ASN A 184 9.80 16.46 12.17
N PRO A 185 9.61 16.82 10.88
CA PRO A 185 9.03 15.92 9.88
C PRO A 185 9.83 14.64 9.66
N GLU A 186 11.15 14.69 9.76
CA GLU A 186 12.05 13.54 9.63
C GLU A 186 11.84 12.53 10.76
N ALA A 187 11.80 13.00 12.01
CA ALA A 187 11.45 12.15 13.16
C ALA A 187 10.02 11.61 13.06
N ALA A 188 9.07 12.43 12.59
CA ALA A 188 7.69 11.99 12.37
C ALA A 188 7.58 10.93 11.25
N GLN A 189 8.40 11.01 10.19
CA GLN A 189 8.47 9.97 9.17
C GLN A 189 9.05 8.67 9.72
N LEU A 190 10.12 8.75 10.53
CA LEU A 190 10.67 7.58 11.21
C LEU A 190 9.63 6.92 12.09
N GLU A 191 8.94 7.72 12.93
CA GLU A 191 7.93 7.17 13.84
C GLU A 191 6.74 6.59 13.07
N LEU A 192 6.26 7.27 12.03
CA LEU A 192 5.23 6.74 11.14
C LEU A 192 5.64 5.39 10.53
N TRP A 193 6.87 5.27 10.06
CA TRP A 193 7.42 4.03 9.52
C TRP A 193 7.40 2.93 10.59
N ARG A 194 7.89 3.23 11.81
CA ARG A 194 7.95 2.26 12.92
C ARG A 194 6.57 1.76 13.30
N ILE A 195 5.65 2.65 13.64
CA ILE A 195 4.31 2.27 14.12
C ILE A 195 3.52 1.51 13.06
N SER A 196 3.62 1.91 11.79
CA SER A 196 2.82 1.32 10.72
C SER A 196 3.30 -0.09 10.36
N ASN A 197 4.61 -0.28 10.22
CA ASN A 197 5.19 -1.57 9.87
C ASN A 197 5.14 -2.56 11.05
N LYS A 198 5.45 -2.10 12.27
CA LYS A 198 5.36 -2.91 13.49
C LYS A 198 3.95 -3.46 13.69
N ARG A 199 2.96 -2.57 13.62
CA ARG A 199 1.55 -2.95 13.74
C ARG A 199 1.13 -3.98 12.69
N ALA A 200 1.55 -3.79 11.43
CA ALA A 200 1.20 -4.69 10.34
C ALA A 200 1.79 -6.08 10.53
N VAL A 201 3.07 -6.17 10.88
CA VAL A 201 3.75 -7.47 11.03
C VAL A 201 3.25 -8.21 12.27
N GLU A 202 2.98 -7.53 13.38
CA GLU A 202 2.45 -8.15 14.60
C GLU A 202 1.07 -8.76 14.36
N PHE A 203 0.18 -8.00 13.73
CA PHE A 203 -1.13 -8.54 13.35
C PHE A 203 -0.98 -9.72 12.36
N ALA A 204 -0.11 -9.58 11.36
CA ALA A 204 0.05 -10.61 10.34
C ALA A 204 0.63 -11.93 10.87
N GLN A 205 1.61 -11.85 11.77
CA GLN A 205 2.19 -13.01 12.44
C GLN A 205 1.13 -13.80 13.21
N GLN A 206 0.19 -13.11 13.84
CA GLN A 206 -0.88 -13.74 14.60
C GLN A 206 -2.02 -14.28 13.71
N TYR A 207 -2.45 -13.52 12.70
CA TYR A 207 -3.74 -13.77 12.02
C TYR A 207 -3.65 -14.10 10.52
N LEU A 208 -2.57 -13.74 9.81
CA LEU A 208 -2.45 -14.04 8.38
C LEU A 208 -1.56 -15.25 8.09
N LYS A 209 -0.55 -15.54 8.92
CA LYS A 209 0.37 -16.68 8.73
C LYS A 209 0.87 -16.73 7.27
N GLY A 210 0.65 -17.86 6.56
CA GLY A 210 1.03 -18.06 5.16
C GLY A 210 0.31 -17.16 4.13
N ARG A 211 -0.58 -16.26 4.56
CA ARG A 211 -1.28 -15.28 3.72
C ARG A 211 -0.66 -13.87 3.78
N TYR A 212 0.48 -13.71 4.44
CA TYR A 212 1.24 -12.46 4.47
C TYR A 212 2.65 -12.66 3.94
N HIS A 213 3.08 -11.78 3.04
CA HIS A 213 4.42 -11.80 2.47
C HIS A 213 5.02 -10.40 2.49
N MET A 214 6.12 -10.22 3.21
CA MET A 214 6.83 -8.96 3.27
C MET A 214 7.94 -8.93 2.21
N VAL A 215 8.04 -7.84 1.47
CA VAL A 215 9.03 -7.63 0.42
C VAL A 215 9.81 -6.35 0.70
N ARG A 216 11.12 -6.47 0.87
CA ARG A 216 12.01 -5.30 0.92
C ARG A 216 12.15 -4.74 -0.49
N TYR A 217 11.95 -3.43 -0.63
CA TYR A 217 12.13 -2.73 -1.90
C TYR A 217 13.55 -2.93 -2.45
N GLU A 218 14.53 -3.01 -1.55
CA GLU A 218 15.93 -3.21 -1.87
C GLU A 218 16.21 -4.57 -2.51
N ASP A 219 15.56 -5.64 -2.02
CA ASP A 219 15.69 -6.97 -2.60
C ASP A 219 14.99 -7.05 -3.95
N LEU A 220 13.80 -6.44 -4.06
CA LEU A 220 13.08 -6.36 -5.32
C LEU A 220 13.94 -5.70 -6.41
N CYS A 221 14.70 -4.65 -6.07
CA CYS A 221 15.58 -3.97 -7.02
C CYS A 221 16.91 -4.69 -7.28
N ARG A 222 17.53 -5.30 -6.26
CA ARG A 222 18.87 -5.94 -6.39
C ARG A 222 18.81 -7.37 -6.90
N LYS A 223 17.76 -8.10 -6.52
CA LYS A 223 17.54 -9.51 -6.84
C LYS A 223 16.10 -9.71 -7.35
N PRO A 224 15.72 -9.08 -8.48
CA PRO A 224 14.34 -9.10 -8.95
C PRO A 224 13.84 -10.52 -9.26
N ALA A 225 14.66 -11.36 -9.88
CA ALA A 225 14.29 -12.74 -10.21
C ALA A 225 13.95 -13.58 -8.96
N GLU A 226 14.83 -13.56 -7.95
CA GLU A 226 14.63 -14.27 -6.68
C GLU A 226 13.38 -13.74 -5.95
N THR A 227 13.28 -12.42 -5.82
CA THR A 227 12.19 -11.77 -5.09
C THR A 227 10.84 -12.00 -5.76
N VAL A 228 10.74 -11.83 -7.09
CA VAL A 228 9.49 -12.03 -7.81
C VAL A 228 9.08 -13.51 -7.83
N SER A 229 10.03 -14.44 -7.95
CA SER A 229 9.74 -15.89 -7.86
C SER A 229 9.14 -16.27 -6.50
N ALA A 230 9.67 -15.71 -5.41
CA ALA A 230 9.12 -15.91 -4.06
C ALA A 230 7.70 -15.34 -3.95
N VAL A 231 7.43 -14.16 -4.51
CA VAL A 231 6.09 -13.57 -4.54
C VAL A 231 5.13 -14.45 -5.37
N MET A 232 5.54 -14.92 -6.54
CA MET A 232 4.70 -15.79 -7.38
C MET A 232 4.39 -17.12 -6.69
N THR A 233 5.37 -17.71 -5.99
CA THR A 233 5.19 -18.90 -5.15
C THR A 233 4.19 -18.64 -4.03
N PHE A 234 4.37 -17.54 -3.28
CA PHE A 234 3.42 -17.10 -2.25
C PHE A 234 2.01 -16.92 -2.80
N LEU A 235 1.87 -16.40 -4.02
CA LEU A 235 0.58 -16.22 -4.68
C LEU A 235 -0.03 -17.52 -5.23
N GLY A 236 0.70 -18.65 -5.19
CA GLY A 236 0.24 -19.95 -5.68
C GLY A 236 0.42 -20.11 -7.19
N SER A 237 1.44 -19.46 -7.76
CA SER A 237 1.75 -19.51 -9.19
C SER A 237 3.28 -19.66 -9.43
N PRO A 238 3.94 -20.68 -8.85
CA PRO A 238 5.40 -20.82 -8.88
C PRO A 238 5.99 -20.96 -10.30
N ASN A 239 5.20 -21.48 -11.25
CA ASN A 239 5.63 -21.70 -12.64
C ASN A 239 5.39 -20.48 -13.55
N THR A 240 5.20 -19.29 -12.97
CA THR A 240 5.04 -18.07 -13.76
C THR A 240 6.36 -17.75 -14.47
N ASP A 241 6.33 -17.55 -15.79
CA ASP A 241 7.51 -17.03 -16.49
C ASP A 241 7.78 -15.59 -16.04
N ILE A 242 8.86 -15.42 -15.27
CA ILE A 242 9.21 -14.15 -14.66
C ILE A 242 9.99 -13.24 -15.61
N GLY A 243 10.45 -13.70 -16.78
CA GLY A 243 11.37 -12.95 -17.64
C GLY A 243 10.84 -11.55 -18.00
N LEU A 244 9.61 -11.49 -18.52
CA LEU A 244 8.92 -10.23 -18.82
C LEU A 244 8.46 -9.49 -17.56
N VAL A 245 8.16 -10.23 -16.49
CA VAL A 245 7.65 -9.68 -15.21
C VAL A 245 8.71 -8.83 -14.52
N ILE A 246 9.98 -9.26 -14.56
CA ILE A 246 11.10 -8.57 -13.90
C ILE A 246 11.70 -7.42 -14.72
N GLU A 247 11.35 -7.32 -16.00
CA GLU A 247 11.88 -6.30 -16.90
C GLU A 247 11.59 -4.88 -16.38
N GLY A 248 12.63 -4.04 -16.34
CA GLY A 248 12.54 -2.64 -15.90
C GLY A 248 12.57 -2.43 -14.38
N ILE A 249 12.65 -3.49 -13.58
CA ILE A 249 12.83 -3.38 -12.13
C ILE A 249 14.28 -3.01 -11.85
N CYS A 250 14.49 -1.80 -11.33
CA CYS A 250 15.80 -1.32 -10.90
C CYS A 250 15.66 -0.25 -9.80
N ASP A 251 16.74 -0.02 -9.07
CA ASP A 251 16.81 1.17 -8.22
C ASP A 251 16.93 2.41 -9.10
N ARG A 252 16.13 3.43 -8.77
CA ARG A 252 16.18 4.75 -9.43
C ARG A 252 17.02 5.75 -8.64
N GLY A 253 18.11 5.27 -8.03
CA GLY A 253 19.02 6.07 -7.21
C GLY A 253 18.42 6.50 -5.87
N ASN A 254 17.47 5.72 -5.33
CA ASN A 254 16.84 6.06 -4.07
C ASN A 254 17.30 5.18 -2.90
N ILE A 255 17.98 4.06 -3.16
CA ILE A 255 18.44 3.13 -2.12
C ILE A 255 19.79 3.59 -1.56
N GLY A 256 19.91 3.62 -0.23
CA GLY A 256 21.14 3.94 0.49
C GLY A 256 21.53 5.42 0.44
N ARG A 257 20.61 6.32 0.08
CA ARG A 257 20.84 7.78 0.04
C ARG A 257 21.22 8.31 1.42
N TRP A 258 20.68 7.70 2.48
CA TRP A 258 20.98 8.06 3.86
C TRP A 258 22.47 7.96 4.22
N ARG A 259 23.24 7.08 3.56
CA ARG A 259 24.69 6.95 3.79
C ARG A 259 25.49 8.14 3.28
N LEU A 260 24.91 8.88 2.33
CA LEU A 260 25.50 10.06 1.70
C LEU A 260 24.89 11.35 2.24
N ASP A 261 23.94 11.26 3.19
CA ASP A 261 23.27 12.42 3.72
C ASP A 261 24.22 13.24 4.59
N LYS A 262 24.45 14.48 4.18
CA LYS A 262 25.22 15.47 4.94
C LYS A 262 24.31 16.54 5.57
N THR A 263 22.99 16.42 5.41
CA THR A 263 22.05 17.46 5.82
C THR A 263 21.64 17.39 7.29
N GLY A 264 22.03 16.34 8.00
CA GLY A 264 21.65 16.11 9.40
C GLY A 264 20.17 15.71 9.57
N LYS A 265 19.49 15.36 8.46
CA LYS A 265 18.08 14.97 8.45
C LYS A 265 17.87 13.55 8.96
N VAL A 266 18.86 12.68 8.77
CA VAL A 266 18.86 11.38 9.42
C VAL A 266 19.15 11.59 10.90
N VAL A 267 18.10 11.66 11.72
CA VAL A 267 18.22 11.78 13.17
C VAL A 267 18.87 10.54 13.77
N ASP A 268 19.49 10.71 14.93
CA ASP A 268 20.03 9.60 15.70
C ASP A 268 18.95 8.56 16.00
N LEU A 269 19.23 7.33 15.58
CA LEU A 269 18.32 6.22 15.78
C LEU A 269 18.31 5.84 17.25
N THR A 270 17.16 6.04 17.91
CA THR A 270 16.88 5.50 19.24
C THR A 270 17.05 3.98 19.26
N LEU A 271 17.28 3.39 20.44
CA LEU A 271 17.37 1.92 20.59
C LEU A 271 16.17 1.19 19.99
N GLY A 272 14.96 1.72 20.21
CA GLY A 272 13.74 1.16 19.63
C GLY A 272 13.71 1.23 18.09
N ALA A 273 14.17 2.33 17.50
CA ALA A 273 14.23 2.46 16.04
C ALA A 273 15.23 1.49 15.42
N ARG A 274 16.36 1.24 16.10
CA ARG A 274 17.34 0.22 15.67
C ARG A 274 16.74 -1.18 15.76
N ALA A 275 16.07 -1.51 16.86
CA ALA A 275 15.40 -2.81 17.00
C ALA A 275 14.35 -3.04 15.90
N ASP A 276 13.56 -2.02 15.54
CA ASP A 276 12.58 -2.13 14.45
C ASP A 276 13.28 -2.31 13.08
N LEU A 277 14.36 -1.59 12.79
CA LEU A 277 15.17 -1.79 11.58
C LEU A 277 15.71 -3.22 11.49
N GLN A 278 16.31 -3.74 12.56
CA GLN A 278 16.81 -5.11 12.63
C GLN A 278 15.70 -6.14 12.42
N ARG A 279 14.52 -5.93 13.03
CA ARG A 279 13.34 -6.79 12.85
C ARG A 279 12.95 -6.93 11.38
N PHE A 280 13.14 -5.88 10.59
CA PHE A 280 12.84 -5.86 9.16
C PHE A 280 14.05 -6.16 8.26
N GLY A 281 15.16 -6.65 8.85
CA GLY A 281 16.34 -7.11 8.12
C GLY A 281 17.27 -5.98 7.67
N TYR A 282 17.27 -4.83 8.33
CA TYR A 282 18.21 -3.75 8.07
C TYR A 282 19.31 -3.72 9.14
N GLU A 283 20.56 -3.53 8.71
CA GLU A 283 21.71 -3.31 9.60
C GLU A 283 21.60 -1.95 10.31
N THR A 284 22.04 -1.87 11.57
CA THR A 284 21.87 -0.70 12.45
C THR A 284 23.10 -0.40 13.28
#